data_AF-A0A803M9Z3-F1
#
_entry.id   AF-A0A803M9Z3-F1
#
_cell.length_a   1.000
_cell.length_b   1.000
_cell.length_c   1.000
_cell.angle_alpha   90.00
_cell.angle_beta   90.00
_cell.angle_gamma   90.00
#
_symmetry.space_group_name_H-M   'P 1'
#
loop_
_entity.id
_entity.type
_entity.pdbx_description
1 polymer ?
#
loop_
_entity_poly.entity_id
_entity_poly.type
_entity_poly.pdbx_seq_one_letter_code
_entity_poly.pdbx_strand_id
1 'polypeptide(L)'
;MRDIMLLENQLPFFVLEGLYNIAFGDEKLVSPHSENSESATAVDDIDNSNAIRSLPSFMELCCQVLMVGKSKILEKFDDCKVLHLVDFLRTCYLPSVLRDPIEGENDDLDFPPTVERLKDAGIKFEVAKNGSLLDIEFSNGVLRIPKLEVEDHTESLLLNLSALELCHYHFDSYIIDYIVLMDVLITTLKDVGYPRD
;
A
#
# COMPACT_ATOMS: atom_id res chain seq x y z
N MET A 1 1.60 15.25 7.08
CA MET A 1 1.23 13.92 6.55
C MET A 1 1.81 12.78 7.40
N ARG A 2 3.03 12.88 7.92
CA ARG A 2 3.60 11.81 8.78
C ARG A 2 2.74 11.51 10.02
N ASP A 3 2.22 12.53 10.68
CA ASP A 3 1.48 12.36 11.95
C ASP A 3 0.16 11.58 11.80
N ILE A 4 -0.54 11.67 10.66
CA ILE A 4 -1.81 10.94 10.43
C ILE A 4 -1.56 9.46 10.10
N MET A 5 -0.30 9.09 9.88
CA MET A 5 0.14 7.73 9.57
C MET A 5 0.70 7.03 10.81
N LEU A 6 0.76 7.72 11.95
CA LEU A 6 1.12 7.14 13.23
C LEU A 6 -0.06 6.35 13.79
N LEU A 7 0.19 5.12 14.24
CA LEU A 7 -0.84 4.23 14.78
C LEU A 7 -1.53 4.82 16.01
N GLU A 8 -0.80 5.59 16.82
CA GLU A 8 -1.33 6.29 18.00
C GLU A 8 -2.29 7.44 17.68
N ASN A 9 -2.28 7.93 16.44
CA ASN A 9 -3.04 9.09 15.99
C ASN A 9 -4.08 8.73 14.92
N GLN A 10 -4.69 7.54 15.05
CA GLN A 10 -5.67 7.05 14.08
C GLN A 10 -7.09 7.51 14.42
N LEU A 11 -7.70 8.20 13.46
CA LEU A 11 -9.15 8.40 13.43
C LEU A 11 -9.81 7.25 12.64
N PRO A 12 -11.04 6.85 13.00
CA PRO A 12 -11.79 5.90 12.21
C PRO A 12 -11.95 6.39 10.76
N PHE A 13 -11.76 5.49 9.80
CA PHE A 13 -11.76 5.82 8.37
C PHE A 13 -13.07 6.50 7.95
N PHE A 14 -14.22 6.03 8.47
CA PHE A 14 -15.53 6.62 8.19
C PHE A 14 -15.66 8.09 8.62
N VAL A 15 -14.90 8.53 9.63
CA VAL A 15 -14.89 9.94 10.06
C VAL A 15 -14.17 10.78 9.01
N LEU A 16 -13.01 10.31 8.53
CA LEU A 16 -12.26 11.00 7.48
C LEU A 16 -13.03 11.03 6.16
N GLU A 17 -13.67 9.92 5.80
CA GLU A 17 -14.56 9.83 4.64
C GLU A 17 -15.76 10.77 4.77
N GLY A 18 -16.39 10.82 5.95
CA GLY A 18 -17.48 11.76 6.24
C GLY A 18 -17.05 13.22 6.09
N LEU A 19 -15.89 13.59 6.64
CA LEU A 19 -15.33 14.95 6.50
C LEU A 19 -15.02 15.29 5.03
N TYR A 20 -14.48 14.34 4.28
CA TYR A 20 -14.22 14.49 2.85
C TYR A 20 -15.52 14.74 2.08
N ASN A 21 -16.55 13.93 2.32
CA ASN A 21 -17.84 14.07 1.67
C ASN A 21 -18.55 15.38 2.06
N ILE A 22 -18.40 15.88 3.28
CA ILE A 22 -18.92 17.20 3.68
C ILE A 22 -18.17 18.33 2.95
N ALA A 23 -16.85 18.23 2.87
CA ALA A 23 -16.03 19.29 2.28
C ALA A 23 -16.16 19.37 0.75
N PHE A 24 -16.39 18.23 0.09
CA PHE A 24 -16.30 18.14 -1.38
C PHE A 24 -17.46 17.40 -2.07
N GLY A 25 -18.41 16.82 -1.32
CA GLY A 25 -19.49 15.98 -1.87
C GLY A 25 -20.72 16.74 -2.39
N ASP A 26 -20.84 18.05 -2.13
CA ASP A 26 -22.01 18.87 -2.47
C ASP A 26 -21.93 19.59 -3.84
N GLU A 27 -20.94 19.29 -4.69
CA GLU A 27 -20.81 19.90 -6.03
C GLU A 27 -21.91 19.48 -7.05
N LYS A 28 -22.91 18.68 -6.66
CA LYS A 28 -24.04 18.30 -7.53
C LYS A 28 -25.23 19.29 -7.52
N LEU A 29 -25.17 20.41 -6.80
CA LEU A 29 -26.27 21.40 -6.74
C LEU A 29 -25.96 22.77 -7.37
N VAL A 30 -25.06 22.86 -8.35
CA VAL A 30 -25.09 24.01 -9.29
C VAL A 30 -25.91 23.61 -10.51
N SER A 31 -27.23 23.62 -10.34
CA SER A 31 -28.13 23.72 -11.48
C SER A 31 -27.94 25.11 -12.10
N PRO A 32 -27.66 25.26 -13.41
CA PRO A 32 -27.60 26.57 -14.02
C PRO A 32 -29.04 27.09 -14.07
N HIS A 33 -29.34 28.05 -13.20
CA HIS A 33 -30.56 28.82 -13.29
C HIS A 33 -30.68 29.42 -14.69
N SER A 34 -31.72 28.97 -15.39
CA SER A 34 -32.24 29.59 -16.58
C SER A 34 -32.73 31.00 -16.24
N GLU A 35 -32.09 32.02 -16.76
CA GLU A 35 -32.76 33.27 -17.10
C GLU A 35 -32.54 33.55 -18.60
N ASN A 36 -33.65 33.60 -19.32
CA ASN A 36 -33.73 33.91 -20.73
C ASN A 36 -33.45 35.41 -20.95
N SER A 37 -32.66 35.76 -21.97
CA SER A 37 -33.16 36.56 -23.11
C SER A 37 -32.09 36.77 -24.19
N GLU A 38 -32.39 36.22 -25.36
CA GLU A 38 -32.00 36.52 -26.75
C GLU A 38 -31.00 37.66 -27.04
N SER A 39 -29.95 37.34 -27.81
CA SER A 39 -29.83 37.74 -29.23
C SER A 39 -28.55 37.19 -29.88
N ALA A 40 -28.66 36.84 -31.16
CA ALA A 40 -27.75 35.98 -31.91
C ALA A 40 -26.51 36.68 -32.49
N THR A 41 -25.37 35.97 -32.54
CA THR A 41 -24.51 35.82 -33.74
C THR A 41 -23.58 34.62 -33.58
N ALA A 42 -23.57 33.73 -34.58
CA ALA A 42 -22.70 32.56 -34.68
C ALA A 42 -21.27 32.96 -35.11
N VAL A 43 -20.23 32.38 -34.48
CA VAL A 43 -19.10 31.69 -35.16
C VAL A 43 -18.24 30.91 -34.13
N ASP A 44 -17.83 29.71 -34.56
CA ASP A 44 -16.64 28.90 -34.24
C ASP A 44 -16.44 28.23 -32.86
N ASP A 45 -16.66 26.91 -32.87
CA ASP A 45 -15.87 25.82 -32.27
C ASP A 45 -15.00 26.17 -31.05
N ILE A 46 -15.61 26.09 -29.87
CA ILE A 46 -14.89 25.76 -28.63
C ILE A 46 -15.37 24.38 -28.21
N ASP A 47 -14.45 23.42 -28.31
CA ASP A 47 -14.54 22.06 -27.78
C ASP A 47 -14.77 22.14 -26.26
N ASN A 48 -16.04 22.27 -25.88
CA ASN A 48 -16.50 22.33 -24.50
C ASN A 48 -16.52 20.91 -23.93
N SER A 49 -15.35 20.28 -23.85
CA SER A 49 -15.12 19.18 -22.92
C SER A 49 -15.03 19.75 -21.49
N ASN A 50 -16.13 20.34 -21.01
CA ASN A 50 -16.45 20.34 -19.59
C ASN A 50 -16.84 18.90 -19.21
N ALA A 51 -15.88 17.97 -19.33
CA ALA A 51 -15.92 16.75 -18.58
C ALA A 51 -15.85 17.19 -17.12
N ILE A 52 -17.01 17.23 -16.46
CA ILE A 52 -17.08 17.31 -15.01
C ILE A 52 -16.16 16.20 -14.52
N ARG A 53 -14.95 16.56 -14.08
CA ARG A 53 -14.07 15.60 -13.41
C ARG A 53 -14.80 15.24 -12.14
N SER A 54 -15.55 14.14 -12.18
CA SER A 54 -16.17 13.60 -10.99
C SER A 54 -15.07 13.43 -9.96
N LEU A 55 -15.24 14.08 -8.82
CA LEU A 55 -14.30 13.95 -7.72
C LEU A 55 -14.15 12.46 -7.38
N PRO A 56 -12.92 11.96 -7.17
CA PRO A 56 -12.72 10.58 -6.74
C PRO A 56 -13.44 10.33 -5.41
N SER A 57 -13.85 9.09 -5.16
CA SER A 57 -14.20 8.66 -3.81
C SER A 57 -13.02 8.90 -2.87
N PHE A 58 -13.29 8.99 -1.56
CA PHE A 58 -12.23 9.13 -0.56
C PHE A 58 -11.21 7.97 -0.65
N MET A 59 -11.68 6.76 -0.92
CA MET A 59 -10.83 5.59 -1.13
C MET A 59 -9.90 5.75 -2.34
N GLU A 60 -10.45 6.18 -3.49
CA GLU A 60 -9.66 6.45 -4.69
C GLU A 60 -8.64 7.57 -4.46
N LEU A 61 -9.02 8.62 -3.72
CA LEU A 61 -8.11 9.69 -3.34
C LEU A 61 -6.97 9.15 -2.46
N CYS A 62 -7.27 8.31 -1.46
CA CYS A 62 -6.27 7.65 -0.63
C CYS A 62 -5.32 6.81 -1.48
N CYS A 63 -5.81 6.00 -2.42
CA CYS A 63 -4.96 5.23 -3.34
C CYS A 63 -4.05 6.14 -4.17
N GLN A 64 -4.58 7.25 -4.71
CA GLN A 64 -3.82 8.20 -5.53
C GLN A 64 -2.71 8.89 -4.74
N VAL A 65 -3.02 9.33 -3.52
CA VAL A 65 -2.11 10.12 -2.67
C VAL A 65 -1.09 9.24 -1.94
N LEU A 66 -1.50 8.05 -1.48
CA LEU A 66 -0.69 7.20 -0.61
C LEU A 66 0.07 6.10 -1.35
N MET A 67 -0.47 5.60 -2.47
CA MET A 67 0.06 4.41 -3.14
C MET A 67 0.60 4.67 -4.56
N VAL A 68 0.61 5.94 -5.00
CA VAL A 68 1.11 6.44 -6.30
C VAL A 68 0.85 5.48 -7.46
N GLY A 69 -0.34 5.57 -8.07
CA GLY A 69 -0.60 4.96 -9.38
C GLY A 69 -0.90 3.45 -9.40
N LYS A 70 -1.07 2.81 -8.24
CA LYS A 70 -1.49 1.41 -8.16
C LYS A 70 -3.01 1.26 -8.23
N SER A 71 -3.60 1.35 -9.43
CA SER A 71 -5.05 1.30 -9.65
C SER A 71 -5.71 -0.04 -9.26
N LYS A 72 -4.97 -1.15 -9.30
CA LYS A 72 -5.46 -2.49 -8.93
C LYS A 72 -5.63 -2.70 -7.41
N ILE A 73 -5.27 -1.72 -6.59
CA ILE A 73 -5.38 -1.82 -5.13
C ILE A 73 -6.84 -1.84 -4.66
N LEU A 74 -7.75 -1.21 -5.40
CA LEU A 74 -9.16 -1.11 -5.01
C LEU A 74 -9.83 -2.49 -4.90
N GLU A 75 -9.41 -3.46 -5.72
CA GLU A 75 -9.90 -4.85 -5.68
C GLU A 75 -9.64 -5.54 -4.33
N LYS A 76 -8.67 -5.05 -3.53
CA LYS A 76 -8.40 -5.59 -2.19
C LYS A 76 -9.41 -5.16 -1.14
N PHE A 77 -10.26 -4.18 -1.46
CA PHE A 77 -11.23 -3.60 -0.54
C PHE A 77 -12.66 -4.04 -0.83
N ASP A 78 -12.88 -4.80 -1.91
CA ASP A 78 -14.15 -5.48 -2.15
C ASP A 78 -14.38 -6.44 -0.96
N ASP A 79 -15.36 -6.09 -0.10
CA ASP A 79 -15.75 -6.78 1.14
C ASP A 79 -14.91 -6.53 2.42
N CYS A 80 -13.89 -5.66 2.39
CA CYS A 80 -13.09 -5.33 3.58
C CYS A 80 -13.52 -4.00 4.22
N LYS A 81 -13.82 -4.02 5.53
CA LYS A 81 -14.04 -2.78 6.30
C LYS A 81 -12.70 -2.18 6.71
N VAL A 82 -12.32 -1.07 6.07
CA VAL A 82 -11.16 -0.28 6.48
C VAL A 82 -11.45 0.43 7.80
N LEU A 83 -10.61 0.19 8.81
CA LEU A 83 -10.80 0.76 10.14
C LEU A 83 -10.23 2.17 10.27
N HIS A 84 -9.01 2.40 9.77
CA HIS A 84 -8.29 3.68 9.81
C HIS A 84 -7.18 3.70 8.72
N LEU A 85 -6.42 4.79 8.59
CA LEU A 85 -5.44 4.93 7.51
C LEU A 85 -4.28 3.94 7.57
N VAL A 86 -3.78 3.59 8.76
CA VAL A 86 -2.72 2.56 8.87
C VAL A 86 -3.25 1.18 8.45
N ASP A 87 -4.51 0.87 8.74
CA ASP A 87 -5.17 -0.36 8.31
C ASP A 87 -5.41 -0.40 6.79
N PHE A 88 -5.78 0.75 6.21
CA PHE A 88 -5.81 0.95 4.76
C PHE A 88 -4.45 0.64 4.11
N LEU A 89 -3.36 1.18 4.65
CA LEU A 89 -2.02 0.96 4.12
C LEU A 89 -1.61 -0.51 4.24
N ARG A 90 -1.87 -1.13 5.40
CA ARG A 90 -1.59 -2.55 5.58
C ARG A 90 -2.25 -3.38 4.48
N THR A 91 -3.54 -3.14 4.23
CA THR A 91 -4.29 -3.80 3.16
C THR A 91 -3.65 -3.57 1.78
N CYS A 92 -3.22 -2.34 1.51
CA CYS A 92 -2.50 -2.02 0.27
C CYS A 92 -1.21 -2.85 0.10
N TYR A 93 -0.47 -3.13 1.18
CA TYR A 93 0.77 -3.90 1.16
C TYR A 93 0.59 -5.43 1.20
N LEU A 94 -0.59 -5.95 1.54
CA LEU A 94 -0.82 -7.40 1.55
C LEU A 94 -0.38 -8.07 0.22
N PRO A 95 0.12 -9.31 0.25
CA PRO A 95 0.45 -10.01 -0.99
C PRO A 95 -0.81 -10.25 -1.83
N SER A 96 -0.60 -10.48 -3.13
CA SER A 96 -1.67 -10.81 -4.09
C SER A 96 -2.30 -12.18 -3.80
N VAL A 97 -1.57 -13.07 -3.13
CA VAL A 97 -2.03 -14.37 -2.66
C VAL A 97 -1.86 -14.41 -1.15
N LEU A 98 -2.97 -14.52 -0.42
CA LEU A 98 -2.97 -14.62 1.03
C LEU A 98 -2.65 -16.05 1.48
N ARG A 99 -1.98 -16.20 2.62
CA ARG A 99 -1.77 -17.48 3.29
C ARG A 99 -3.07 -18.00 3.87
N ASP A 100 -3.17 -19.32 3.95
CA ASP A 100 -4.28 -19.95 4.67
C ASP A 100 -4.24 -19.56 6.16
N PRO A 101 -5.39 -19.41 6.84
CA PRO A 101 -5.43 -19.13 8.27
C PRO A 101 -4.63 -20.18 9.04
N ILE A 102 -3.76 -19.72 9.95
CA ILE A 102 -2.97 -20.62 10.79
C ILE A 102 -3.90 -21.25 11.84
N GLU A 103 -4.25 -22.52 11.65
CA GLU A 103 -4.98 -23.31 12.65
C GLU A 103 -3.98 -23.97 13.63
N GLY A 104 -3.58 -23.27 14.70
CA GLY A 104 -2.85 -23.88 15.84
C GLY A 104 -1.69 -23.08 16.43
N GLU A 105 -1.40 -23.33 17.71
CA GLU A 105 -0.34 -22.73 18.54
C GLU A 105 1.02 -23.46 18.41
N ASN A 106 1.46 -23.83 17.20
CA ASN A 106 2.85 -24.28 17.06
C ASN A 106 3.76 -23.05 16.94
N ASP A 107 4.18 -22.59 18.12
CA ASP A 107 5.01 -21.41 18.39
C ASP A 107 6.51 -21.65 18.12
N ASP A 108 6.85 -22.69 17.34
CA ASP A 108 8.23 -22.89 16.89
C ASP A 108 8.52 -21.83 15.82
N LEU A 109 9.10 -20.72 16.27
CA LEU A 109 9.62 -19.64 15.44
C LEU A 109 10.81 -20.17 14.60
N ASP A 110 10.49 -20.78 13.47
CA ASP A 110 11.48 -21.17 12.48
C ASP A 110 11.93 -19.93 11.70
N PHE A 111 13.07 -19.37 12.10
CA PHE A 111 13.70 -18.28 11.36
C PHE A 111 14.15 -18.76 9.97
N PRO A 112 14.02 -17.91 8.93
CA PRO A 112 14.48 -18.28 7.61
C PRO A 112 16.00 -18.53 7.61
N PRO A 113 16.49 -19.46 6.76
CA PRO A 113 17.92 -19.72 6.64
C PRO A 113 18.66 -18.48 6.13
N THR A 114 19.94 -18.33 6.54
CA THR A 114 20.79 -17.23 6.08
C THR A 114 21.02 -17.25 4.57
N VAL A 115 21.41 -16.12 4.00
CA VAL A 115 21.69 -16.01 2.57
C VAL A 115 22.81 -16.95 2.12
N GLU A 116 23.83 -17.18 2.94
CA GLU A 116 24.90 -18.13 2.64
C GLU A 116 24.34 -19.54 2.48
N ARG A 117 23.50 -19.98 3.43
CA ARG A 117 22.89 -21.31 3.38
C ARG A 117 21.98 -21.48 2.16
N LEU A 118 21.25 -20.42 1.80
CA LEU A 118 20.42 -20.42 0.59
C LEU A 118 21.30 -20.53 -0.67
N LYS A 119 22.40 -19.79 -0.75
CA LYS A 119 23.36 -19.87 -1.87
C LYS A 119 24.04 -21.23 -1.96
N ASP A 120 24.45 -21.81 -0.84
CA ASP A 120 25.05 -23.16 -0.78
C ASP A 120 24.06 -24.24 -1.23
N ALA A 121 22.77 -24.04 -1.00
CA ALA A 121 21.70 -24.87 -1.54
C ALA A 121 21.42 -24.64 -3.03
N GLY A 122 22.16 -23.74 -3.70
CA GLY A 122 22.01 -23.42 -5.12
C GLY A 122 20.89 -22.44 -5.44
N ILE A 123 20.32 -21.76 -4.44
CA ILE A 123 19.24 -20.80 -4.63
C ILE A 123 19.79 -19.49 -5.19
N LYS A 124 19.16 -18.98 -6.25
CA LYS A 124 19.46 -17.70 -6.88
C LYS A 124 18.49 -16.63 -6.41
N PHE A 125 18.95 -15.39 -6.38
CA PHE A 125 18.15 -14.23 -6.00
C PHE A 125 17.94 -13.34 -7.22
N GLU A 126 16.70 -12.92 -7.45
CA GLU A 126 16.32 -12.02 -8.53
C GLU A 126 15.40 -10.92 -8.00
N VAL A 127 15.41 -9.76 -8.66
CA VAL A 127 14.45 -8.70 -8.38
C VAL A 127 13.13 -9.05 -9.07
N ALA A 128 12.03 -9.07 -8.32
CA ALA A 128 10.70 -9.26 -8.89
C ALA A 128 10.32 -8.04 -9.75
N LYS A 129 9.71 -8.30 -10.92
CA LYS A 129 9.48 -7.24 -11.92
C LYS A 129 8.41 -6.25 -11.49
N ASN A 130 7.35 -6.72 -10.82
CA ASN A 130 6.19 -5.95 -10.40
C ASN A 130 5.50 -6.67 -9.22
N GLY A 131 4.67 -5.96 -8.46
CA GLY A 131 3.84 -6.56 -7.42
C GLY A 131 3.66 -5.66 -6.20
N SER A 132 2.96 -6.17 -5.20
CA SER A 132 3.08 -5.70 -3.83
C SER A 132 4.51 -5.88 -3.32
N LEU A 133 4.90 -5.10 -2.31
CA LEU A 133 6.20 -5.26 -1.64
C LEU A 133 6.35 -6.69 -1.07
N LEU A 134 5.24 -7.28 -0.67
CA LEU A 134 5.16 -8.59 -0.03
C LEU A 134 4.99 -9.75 -1.03
N ASP A 135 4.96 -9.48 -2.35
CA ASP A 135 4.87 -10.51 -3.39
C ASP A 135 6.23 -11.19 -3.62
N ILE A 136 6.65 -11.98 -2.63
CA ILE A 136 7.87 -12.78 -2.67
C ILE A 136 7.55 -14.15 -3.26
N GLU A 137 8.31 -14.56 -4.28
CA GLU A 137 8.06 -15.81 -5.00
C GLU A 137 9.30 -16.71 -4.97
N PHE A 138 9.10 -18.01 -4.71
CA PHE A 138 10.14 -19.01 -4.90
C PHE A 138 9.71 -20.03 -5.95
N SER A 139 10.46 -20.10 -7.06
CA SER A 139 10.19 -21.08 -8.12
C SER A 139 11.47 -21.47 -8.84
N ASN A 140 11.61 -22.76 -9.16
CA ASN A 140 12.74 -23.31 -9.92
C ASN A 140 14.12 -22.93 -9.34
N GLY A 141 14.26 -22.91 -8.01
CA GLY A 141 15.51 -22.54 -7.34
C GLY A 141 15.83 -21.04 -7.39
N VAL A 142 14.87 -20.20 -7.76
CA VAL A 142 15.01 -18.73 -7.80
C VAL A 142 14.05 -18.10 -6.81
N LEU A 143 14.59 -17.35 -5.86
CA LEU A 143 13.85 -16.49 -4.94
C LEU A 143 13.76 -15.08 -5.55
N ARG A 144 12.55 -14.64 -5.89
CA ARG A 144 12.27 -13.32 -6.44
C ARG A 144 11.72 -12.43 -5.35
N ILE A 145 12.37 -11.30 -5.13
CA ILE A 145 12.02 -10.34 -4.08
C ILE A 145 11.72 -9.00 -4.73
N PRO A 146 10.56 -8.38 -4.45
CA PRO A 146 10.26 -7.02 -4.91
C PRO A 146 11.29 -6.01 -4.41
N LYS A 147 11.63 -5.04 -5.27
CA LYS A 147 12.53 -3.95 -4.89
C LYS A 147 11.86 -3.08 -3.83
N LEU A 148 12.49 -2.94 -2.65
CA LEU A 148 12.13 -1.93 -1.66
C LEU A 148 12.79 -0.59 -2.03
N GLU A 149 11.98 0.45 -2.19
CA GLU A 149 12.47 1.82 -2.31
C GLU A 149 12.45 2.47 -0.93
N VAL A 150 13.63 2.92 -0.48
CA VAL A 150 13.82 3.51 0.85
C VAL A 150 13.73 5.02 0.72
N GLU A 151 12.72 5.59 1.35
CA GLU A 151 12.48 7.01 1.49
C GLU A 151 12.51 7.41 2.97
N ASP A 152 12.52 8.71 3.25
CA ASP A 152 12.58 9.28 4.62
C ASP A 152 11.44 8.82 5.55
N HIS A 153 10.39 8.21 5.01
CA HIS A 153 9.22 7.75 5.76
C HIS A 153 9.11 6.21 5.83
N THR A 154 9.96 5.47 5.11
CA THR A 154 9.87 4.00 5.00
C THR A 154 10.00 3.32 6.35
N GLU A 155 10.96 3.74 7.18
CA GLU A 155 11.15 3.18 8.53
C GLU A 155 9.90 3.39 9.39
N SER A 156 9.42 4.63 9.48
CA SER A 156 8.24 4.95 10.26
C SER A 156 7.00 4.19 9.77
N LEU A 157 6.84 4.06 8.45
CA LEU A 157 5.75 3.28 7.85
C LEU A 157 5.83 1.80 8.29
N LEU A 158 6.98 1.14 8.09
CA LEU A 158 7.16 -0.26 8.47
C LEU A 158 6.94 -0.49 9.97
N LEU A 159 7.43 0.42 10.83
CA LEU A 159 7.23 0.33 12.27
C LEU A 159 5.75 0.48 12.67
N ASN A 160 5.02 1.43 12.08
CA ASN A 160 3.60 1.60 12.37
C ASN A 160 2.75 0.42 11.87
N LEU A 161 3.08 -0.12 10.69
CA LEU A 161 2.43 -1.33 10.18
C LEU A 161 2.75 -2.55 11.05
N SER A 162 3.98 -2.70 11.52
CA SER A 162 4.37 -3.78 12.43
C SER A 162 3.65 -3.68 13.77
N ALA A 163 3.55 -2.47 14.33
CA ALA A 163 2.80 -2.24 15.56
C ALA A 163 1.31 -2.57 15.38
N LEU A 164 0.73 -2.23 14.23
CA LEU A 164 -0.65 -2.60 13.90
C LEU A 164 -0.81 -4.14 13.90
N GLU A 165 0.09 -4.85 13.21
CA GLU A 165 0.05 -6.31 13.13
C GLU A 165 0.25 -6.99 14.49
N LEU A 166 1.21 -6.51 15.28
CA LEU A 166 1.46 -7.01 16.63
C LEU A 166 0.29 -6.78 17.59
N CYS A 167 -0.59 -5.81 17.34
CA CYS A 167 -1.71 -5.52 18.22
C CYS A 167 -3.03 -6.13 17.74
N HIS A 168 -3.22 -6.30 16.44
CA HIS A 168 -4.54 -6.61 15.85
C HIS A 168 -4.53 -7.79 14.87
N TYR A 169 -3.36 -8.23 14.39
CA TYR A 169 -3.22 -9.25 13.34
C TYR A 169 -2.18 -10.32 13.70
N HIS A 170 -2.19 -10.80 14.94
CA HIS A 170 -1.19 -11.77 15.44
C HIS A 170 -0.99 -13.00 14.53
N PHE A 171 -2.07 -13.51 13.91
CA PHE A 171 -2.04 -14.67 13.02
C PHE A 171 -1.96 -14.30 11.53
N ASP A 172 -1.86 -13.02 11.20
CA ASP A 172 -1.84 -12.47 9.84
C ASP A 172 -0.70 -11.43 9.66
N SER A 173 0.47 -11.77 10.19
CA SER A 173 1.64 -10.90 10.41
C SER A 173 2.57 -10.71 9.19
N TYR A 174 2.05 -10.41 7.99
CA TYR A 174 2.88 -10.36 6.78
C TYR A 174 3.99 -9.30 6.80
N ILE A 175 3.74 -8.12 7.38
CA ILE A 175 4.74 -7.05 7.46
C ILE A 175 5.85 -7.45 8.43
N ILE A 176 5.50 -8.06 9.56
CA ILE A 176 6.47 -8.57 10.53
C ILE A 176 7.33 -9.66 9.90
N ASP A 177 6.71 -10.63 9.23
CA ASP A 177 7.41 -11.73 8.56
C ASP A 177 8.38 -11.21 7.48
N TYR A 178 7.95 -10.18 6.74
CA TYR A 178 8.80 -9.48 5.77
C TYR A 178 10.00 -8.80 6.44
N ILE A 179 9.81 -8.12 7.57
CA ILE A 179 10.90 -7.46 8.30
C ILE A 179 11.91 -8.49 8.81
N VAL A 180 11.43 -9.61 9.39
CA VAL A 180 12.30 -10.71 9.84
C VAL A 180 13.10 -11.28 8.68
N LEU A 181 12.45 -11.52 7.53
CA LEU A 181 13.13 -11.97 6.33
C LEU A 181 14.20 -10.95 5.87
N MET A 182 13.86 -9.67 5.79
CA MET A 182 14.80 -8.63 5.37
C MET A 182 15.98 -8.46 6.33
N ASP A 183 15.76 -8.59 7.64
CA ASP A 183 16.83 -8.55 8.64
C ASP A 183 17.85 -9.67 8.40
N VAL A 184 17.38 -10.91 8.15
CA VAL A 184 18.24 -12.04 7.82
C VAL A 184 18.98 -11.81 6.49
N LEU A 185 18.30 -11.29 5.46
CA LEU A 185 18.90 -11.05 4.14
C LEU A 185 19.92 -9.91 4.15
N ILE A 186 19.69 -8.85 4.93
CA ILE A 186 20.56 -7.66 5.00
C ILE A 186 21.76 -7.92 5.91
N THR A 187 21.57 -8.61 7.05
CA THR A 187 22.64 -8.91 8.01
C THR A 187 23.78 -9.70 7.35
N THR A 188 23.46 -10.54 6.37
CA THR A 188 24.44 -11.28 5.55
C THR A 188 25.10 -10.48 4.43
N LEU A 189 24.54 -9.35 4.02
CA LEU A 189 25.16 -8.46 3.03
C LEU A 189 26.22 -7.53 3.65
N LYS A 190 26.30 -7.46 4.99
CA LYS A 190 27.31 -6.70 5.75
C LYS A 190 28.71 -7.31 5.82
N ASP A 191 28.97 -8.38 5.09
CA ASP A 191 30.29 -8.60 4.47
C ASP A 191 30.46 -7.70 3.21
N VAL A 192 30.04 -6.42 3.35
CA VAL A 192 30.31 -5.35 2.38
C VAL A 192 31.82 -5.19 2.35
N GLY A 193 32.41 -5.47 1.20
CA GLY A 193 33.85 -5.42 0.97
C GLY A 193 34.50 -4.17 1.55
N TYR A 194 35.44 -4.39 2.47
CA TYR A 194 36.48 -3.40 2.72
C TYR A 194 37.19 -3.10 1.39
N PRO A 195 37.32 -1.82 0.98
CA PRO A 195 38.22 -1.48 -0.09
C PRO A 195 39.63 -1.88 0.35
N ARG A 196 40.27 -2.74 -0.45
CA ARG A 196 41.72 -2.90 -0.38
C ARG A 196 42.33 -1.62 -0.92
N ASP A 197 42.86 -0.80 -0.02
CA ASP A 197 43.96 0.13 -0.30
C ASP A 197 45.12 -0.21 0.65
#